data_AF-A0AAV0QIT2-F1
#
_entry.id   AF-A0AAV0QIT2-F1
#
_cell.length_a   1.000
_cell.length_b   1.000
_cell.length_c   1.000
_cell.angle_alpha   90.00
_cell.angle_beta   90.00
_cell.angle_gamma   90.00
#
_symmetry.space_group_name_H-M   'P 1'
#
loop_
_entity.id
_entity.type
_entity.pdbx_description
1 polymer ?
#
loop_
_entity_poly.entity_id
_entity_poly.type
_entity_poly.pdbx_seq_one_letter_code
_entity_poly.pdbx_strand_id
1 'polypeptide(L)'
;MDGSTGDIGDDFYHRFKEDIQLMKTIGLDSFRFSISWTRIFPNGKLSGGVNQLGVKFYNDLIDELLSNGIKPFVTLLHFDPPQALEDEYGGLLSPTFVDDFVVYADFCFSTFGDRVQKWVTINEPNSYTMNAYDFGKFAPGRCSSCVGGDSSTEPYVVGHHFLLSHAAAVKLYREKYQARQKGGIGITIATHWFEPKYRTLPSSQVAASRALDFLFGWLVHPITYGDYPKSMRSMVGDRLPRFTREESEMLKGSIDFLGLNYYTMNYAENTPPQLLAAATTTNPSYSTDSRAVLSSTYIAGAGADRFLSRCHYCLVEVCDILYIYIYILMKFID
;
A
#
# COMPACT_ATOMS: atom_id res chain seq x y z
N MET A 1 -7.02 14.64 -17.63
CA MET A 1 -7.68 13.32 -17.63
C MET A 1 -8.60 13.29 -18.84
N ASP A 2 -8.79 12.13 -19.45
CA ASP A 2 -9.60 11.93 -20.67
C ASP A 2 -11.11 11.83 -20.41
N GLY A 3 -11.54 11.94 -19.15
CA GLY A 3 -12.95 11.89 -18.74
C GLY A 3 -13.52 10.47 -18.62
N SER A 4 -12.68 9.44 -18.69
CA SER A 4 -13.09 8.04 -18.53
C SER A 4 -13.36 7.66 -17.06
N THR A 5 -14.13 6.58 -16.86
CA THR A 5 -14.46 6.00 -15.55
C THR A 5 -14.25 4.47 -15.57
N GLY A 6 -14.30 3.85 -14.39
CA GLY A 6 -14.25 2.39 -14.22
C GLY A 6 -15.61 1.68 -14.41
N ASP A 7 -16.64 2.34 -14.96
CA ASP A 7 -18.01 1.80 -15.02
C ASP A 7 -18.09 0.46 -15.76
N ILE A 8 -17.28 0.30 -16.83
CA ILE A 8 -17.09 -0.96 -17.55
C ILE A 8 -15.71 -1.57 -17.24
N GLY A 9 -14.67 -0.72 -17.15
CA GLY A 9 -13.29 -1.19 -17.07
C GLY A 9 -12.86 -1.93 -18.35
N ASP A 10 -12.22 -3.07 -18.19
CA ASP A 10 -11.90 -4.04 -19.27
C ASP A 10 -13.02 -5.07 -19.50
N ASP A 11 -14.13 -4.93 -18.78
CA ASP A 11 -15.27 -5.84 -18.74
C ASP A 11 -14.91 -7.25 -18.18
N PHE A 12 -13.91 -7.33 -17.30
CA PHE A 12 -13.47 -8.58 -16.67
C PHE A 12 -14.61 -9.35 -15.97
N TYR A 13 -15.62 -8.64 -15.46
CA TYR A 13 -16.78 -9.26 -14.82
C TYR A 13 -17.51 -10.26 -15.75
N HIS A 14 -17.59 -9.97 -17.05
CA HIS A 14 -18.19 -10.87 -18.04
C HIS A 14 -17.15 -11.72 -18.78
N ARG A 15 -15.89 -11.26 -18.82
CA ARG A 15 -14.85 -11.79 -19.73
C ARG A 15 -13.70 -12.53 -19.04
N PHE A 16 -13.78 -12.75 -17.73
CA PHE A 16 -12.68 -13.37 -16.97
C PHE A 16 -12.26 -14.75 -17.50
N LYS A 17 -13.18 -15.50 -18.14
CA LYS A 17 -12.85 -16.82 -18.71
C LYS A 17 -11.92 -16.69 -19.90
N GLU A 18 -12.18 -15.75 -20.80
CA GLU A 18 -11.30 -15.46 -21.93
C GLU A 18 -9.94 -14.99 -21.44
N ASP A 19 -9.91 -14.11 -20.44
CA ASP A 19 -8.67 -13.58 -19.89
C ASP A 19 -7.84 -14.68 -19.20
N ILE A 20 -8.47 -15.63 -18.51
CA ILE A 20 -7.77 -16.79 -17.92
C ILE A 20 -7.17 -17.70 -18.99
N GLN A 21 -7.84 -17.91 -20.12
CA GLN A 21 -7.25 -18.67 -21.23
C GLN A 21 -6.00 -17.97 -21.81
N LEU A 22 -5.99 -16.64 -21.85
CA LEU A 22 -4.80 -15.88 -22.22
C LEU A 22 -3.69 -16.03 -21.18
N MET A 23 -4.00 -15.92 -19.88
CA MET A 23 -3.04 -16.14 -18.79
C MET A 23 -2.38 -17.53 -18.88
N LYS A 24 -3.17 -18.56 -19.16
CA LYS A 24 -2.69 -19.93 -19.38
C LYS A 24 -1.79 -20.05 -20.62
N THR A 25 -2.17 -19.39 -21.72
CA THR A 25 -1.39 -19.38 -22.95
C THR A 25 -0.02 -18.72 -22.75
N ILE A 26 0.03 -17.65 -21.95
CA ILE A 26 1.26 -16.96 -21.57
C ILE A 26 2.11 -17.83 -20.61
N GLY A 27 1.49 -18.75 -19.87
CA GLY A 27 2.15 -19.64 -18.93
C GLY A 27 2.27 -19.08 -17.52
N LEU A 28 1.30 -18.24 -17.10
CA LEU A 28 1.25 -17.74 -15.72
C LEU A 28 0.88 -18.87 -14.75
N ASP A 29 1.57 -18.95 -13.62
CA ASP A 29 1.33 -19.92 -12.55
C ASP A 29 0.41 -19.41 -11.44
N SER A 30 0.19 -18.10 -11.42
CA SER A 30 -0.58 -17.37 -10.42
C SER A 30 -1.20 -16.12 -11.01
N PHE A 31 -2.34 -15.72 -10.45
CA PHE A 31 -3.01 -14.48 -10.81
C PHE A 31 -3.41 -13.72 -9.55
N ARG A 32 -2.90 -12.50 -9.43
CA ARG A 32 -3.25 -11.59 -8.34
C ARG A 32 -4.41 -10.69 -8.74
N PHE A 33 -5.52 -10.79 -8.02
CA PHE A 33 -6.71 -9.95 -8.21
C PHE A 33 -7.23 -9.41 -6.87
N SER A 34 -8.17 -8.47 -6.90
CA SER A 34 -8.85 -8.00 -5.68
C SER A 34 -10.32 -8.43 -5.65
N ILE A 35 -10.81 -8.68 -4.45
CA ILE A 35 -12.25 -8.75 -4.20
C ILE A 35 -12.73 -7.32 -3.96
N SER A 36 -13.74 -6.90 -4.71
CA SER A 36 -14.33 -5.58 -4.55
C SER A 36 -15.27 -5.61 -3.35
N TRP A 37 -14.99 -4.78 -2.34
CA TRP A 37 -15.76 -4.77 -1.10
C TRP A 37 -17.23 -4.47 -1.39
N THR A 38 -17.51 -3.43 -2.18
CA THR A 38 -18.88 -3.04 -2.58
C THR A 38 -19.60 -4.12 -3.39
N ARG A 39 -18.88 -5.00 -4.08
CA ARG A 39 -19.49 -6.14 -4.78
C ARG A 39 -19.97 -7.23 -3.83
N ILE A 40 -19.33 -7.37 -2.65
CA ILE A 40 -19.70 -8.32 -1.61
C ILE A 40 -20.74 -7.70 -0.65
N PHE A 41 -20.46 -6.50 -0.13
CA PHE A 41 -21.35 -5.72 0.74
C PHE A 41 -21.66 -4.37 0.08
N PRO A 42 -22.76 -4.26 -0.70
CA PRO A 42 -23.11 -3.03 -1.42
C PRO A 42 -23.29 -1.81 -0.51
N ASN A 43 -23.80 -2.04 0.71
CA ASN A 43 -23.99 -1.00 1.73
C ASN A 43 -22.79 -0.87 2.68
N GLY A 44 -21.62 -1.44 2.30
CA GLY A 44 -20.39 -1.44 3.09
C GLY A 44 -20.34 -2.44 4.25
N LYS A 45 -21.48 -2.69 4.91
CA LYS A 45 -21.56 -3.55 6.11
C LYS A 45 -22.29 -4.85 5.86
N LEU A 46 -21.91 -5.90 6.58
CA LEU A 46 -22.60 -7.20 6.57
C LEU A 46 -24.08 -7.08 6.98
N SER A 47 -24.39 -6.19 7.93
CA SER A 47 -25.77 -5.90 8.36
C SER A 47 -26.65 -5.33 7.25
N GLY A 48 -26.04 -4.70 6.24
CA GLY A 48 -26.72 -4.21 5.03
C GLY A 48 -26.98 -5.30 3.99
N GLY A 49 -26.62 -6.55 4.27
CA GLY A 49 -26.83 -7.71 3.40
C GLY A 49 -25.65 -8.05 2.51
N VAL A 50 -25.63 -9.31 2.07
CA VAL A 50 -24.60 -9.86 1.18
C VAL A 50 -25.14 -9.97 -0.24
N ASN A 51 -24.40 -9.45 -1.21
CA ASN A 51 -24.71 -9.66 -2.62
C ASN A 51 -24.24 -11.05 -3.08
N GLN A 52 -25.18 -12.00 -3.13
CA GLN A 52 -24.89 -13.38 -3.51
C GLN A 52 -24.40 -13.53 -4.95
N LEU A 53 -24.75 -12.61 -5.87
CA LEU A 53 -24.20 -12.62 -7.23
C LEU A 53 -22.72 -12.22 -7.25
N GLY A 54 -22.33 -11.28 -6.39
CA GLY A 54 -20.93 -10.92 -6.18
C GLY A 54 -20.13 -12.09 -5.61
N VAL A 55 -20.68 -12.78 -4.61
CA VAL A 55 -20.09 -14.00 -4.06
C VAL A 55 -19.95 -15.09 -5.12
N LYS A 56 -20.99 -15.30 -5.94
CA LYS A 56 -20.96 -16.27 -7.04
C LYS A 56 -19.86 -15.94 -8.04
N PHE A 57 -19.73 -14.68 -8.45
CA PHE A 57 -18.70 -14.25 -9.39
C PHE A 57 -17.29 -14.62 -8.90
N TYR A 58 -16.95 -14.32 -7.64
CA TYR A 58 -15.62 -14.66 -7.13
C TYR A 58 -15.41 -16.16 -6.95
N ASN A 59 -16.45 -16.93 -6.62
CA ASN A 59 -16.36 -18.40 -6.65
C ASN A 59 -16.06 -18.91 -8.06
N ASP A 60 -16.83 -18.48 -9.06
CA ASP A 60 -16.64 -18.88 -10.45
C ASP A 60 -15.23 -18.49 -10.96
N LEU A 61 -14.75 -17.30 -10.60
CA LEU A 61 -13.41 -16.82 -10.93
C LEU A 61 -12.31 -17.70 -10.32
N ILE A 62 -12.41 -17.98 -9.02
CA ILE A 62 -11.43 -18.81 -8.30
C ILE A 62 -11.42 -20.23 -8.87
N ASP A 63 -12.60 -20.81 -9.13
CA ASP A 63 -12.72 -22.16 -9.68
C ASP A 63 -12.16 -22.24 -11.11
N GLU A 64 -12.41 -21.21 -11.94
CA GLU A 64 -11.85 -21.12 -13.30
C GLU A 64 -10.32 -20.96 -13.29
N LEU A 65 -9.76 -20.17 -12.37
CA LEU A 65 -8.31 -20.05 -12.21
C LEU A 65 -7.69 -21.42 -11.86
N LEU A 66 -8.26 -22.09 -10.85
CA LEU A 66 -7.76 -23.38 -10.37
C LEU A 66 -7.91 -24.49 -11.42
N SER A 67 -9.01 -24.53 -12.17
CA SER A 67 -9.22 -25.52 -13.24
C SER A 67 -8.19 -25.37 -14.37
N ASN A 68 -7.64 -24.17 -14.54
CA ASN A 68 -6.57 -23.87 -15.49
C ASN A 68 -5.16 -23.93 -14.88
N GLY A 69 -5.02 -24.38 -13.63
CA GLY A 69 -3.73 -24.54 -12.94
C GLY A 69 -3.11 -23.22 -12.47
N ILE A 70 -3.88 -22.13 -12.42
CA ILE A 70 -3.43 -20.80 -12.01
C ILE A 70 -3.83 -20.57 -10.56
N LYS A 71 -2.85 -20.25 -9.71
CA LYS A 71 -3.08 -20.05 -8.27
C LYS A 71 -3.68 -18.66 -7.99
N PRO A 72 -4.82 -18.56 -7.27
CA PRO A 72 -5.40 -17.28 -6.89
C PRO A 72 -4.58 -16.62 -5.78
N PHE A 73 -4.23 -15.34 -5.98
CA PHE A 73 -3.59 -14.48 -4.99
C PHE A 73 -4.50 -13.26 -4.75
N VAL A 74 -5.21 -13.24 -3.63
CA VAL A 74 -6.34 -12.32 -3.47
C VAL A 74 -5.99 -11.13 -2.59
N THR A 75 -6.30 -9.93 -3.07
CA THR A 75 -6.25 -8.68 -2.28
C THR A 75 -7.63 -8.33 -1.75
N LEU A 76 -7.76 -8.05 -0.45
CA LEU A 76 -9.04 -7.71 0.17
C LEU A 76 -9.47 -6.26 -0.12
N LEU A 77 -8.53 -5.31 -0.03
CA LEU A 77 -8.78 -3.89 -0.31
C LEU A 77 -7.78 -3.34 -1.32
N HIS A 78 -8.29 -2.81 -2.44
CA HIS A 78 -7.49 -2.20 -3.49
C HIS A 78 -8.09 -0.86 -3.92
N PHE A 79 -7.90 0.13 -3.06
CA PHE A 79 -8.34 1.52 -3.27
C PHE A 79 -9.86 1.69 -3.43
N ASP A 80 -10.65 0.70 -2.98
CA ASP A 80 -12.09 0.64 -3.18
C ASP A 80 -12.91 0.52 -1.87
N PRO A 81 -12.63 1.32 -0.82
CA PRO A 81 -13.51 1.33 0.35
C PRO A 81 -14.93 1.75 -0.06
N PRO A 82 -15.99 1.15 0.51
CA PRO A 82 -17.36 1.49 0.16
C PRO A 82 -17.72 2.95 0.46
N GLN A 83 -18.34 3.64 -0.51
CA GLN A 83 -18.84 5.01 -0.32
C GLN A 83 -19.81 5.12 0.86
N ALA A 84 -20.62 4.08 1.12
CA ALA A 84 -21.54 4.06 2.26
C ALA A 84 -20.82 4.26 3.61
N LEU A 85 -19.57 3.77 3.76
CA LEU A 85 -18.79 3.96 4.99
C LEU A 85 -18.20 5.39 5.07
N GLU A 86 -17.84 5.95 3.91
CA GLU A 86 -17.43 7.36 3.81
C GLU A 86 -18.59 8.29 4.22
N ASP A 87 -19.79 8.05 3.73
CA ASP A 87 -20.99 8.84 4.03
C ASP A 87 -21.44 8.68 5.49
N GLU A 88 -21.33 7.48 6.06
CA GLU A 88 -21.81 7.20 7.42
C GLU A 88 -20.93 7.83 8.50
N TYR A 89 -19.61 7.73 8.37
CA TYR A 89 -18.69 8.14 9.43
C TYR A 89 -17.35 8.73 8.95
N GLY A 90 -17.22 9.07 7.66
CA GLY A 90 -15.96 9.57 7.08
C GLY A 90 -14.94 8.47 6.79
N GLY A 91 -15.41 7.23 6.63
CA GLY A 91 -14.62 6.11 6.12
C GLY A 91 -13.32 5.92 6.89
N LEU A 92 -12.20 6.00 6.17
CA LEU A 92 -10.87 5.72 6.70
C LEU A 92 -10.38 6.69 7.77
N LEU A 93 -11.03 7.84 7.96
CA LEU A 93 -10.71 8.77 9.06
C LEU A 93 -11.29 8.31 10.40
N SER A 94 -12.22 7.36 10.39
CA SER A 94 -12.84 6.83 11.60
C SER A 94 -12.20 5.51 12.03
N PRO A 95 -11.96 5.29 13.34
CA PRO A 95 -11.50 4.00 13.83
C PRO A 95 -12.52 2.88 13.59
N THR A 96 -13.82 3.20 13.41
CA THR A 96 -14.87 2.23 13.06
C THR A 96 -14.58 1.48 11.76
N PHE A 97 -13.81 2.08 10.84
CA PHE A 97 -13.40 1.42 9.61
C PHE A 97 -12.62 0.12 9.87
N VAL A 98 -11.84 0.07 10.96
CA VAL A 98 -11.07 -1.12 11.34
C VAL A 98 -12.00 -2.30 11.58
N ASP A 99 -13.08 -2.10 12.35
CA ASP A 99 -14.05 -3.15 12.68
C ASP A 99 -14.80 -3.63 11.43
N ASP A 100 -15.28 -2.70 10.59
CA ASP A 100 -15.99 -3.05 9.36
C ASP A 100 -15.08 -3.81 8.38
N PHE A 101 -13.79 -3.42 8.29
CA PHE A 101 -12.81 -4.15 7.48
C PHE A 101 -12.56 -5.56 8.00
N VAL A 102 -12.49 -5.75 9.32
CA VAL A 102 -12.31 -7.07 9.93
C VAL A 102 -13.51 -7.96 9.66
N VAL A 103 -14.75 -7.43 9.73
CA VAL A 103 -15.97 -8.17 9.38
C VAL A 103 -15.97 -8.59 7.91
N TYR A 104 -15.57 -7.69 7.02
CA TYR A 104 -15.42 -7.98 5.60
C TYR A 104 -14.34 -9.04 5.33
N ALA A 105 -13.18 -8.92 5.96
CA ALA A 105 -12.10 -9.90 5.87
C ALA A 105 -12.56 -11.28 6.40
N ASP A 106 -13.24 -11.35 7.54
CA ASP A 106 -13.81 -12.59 8.10
C ASP A 106 -14.73 -13.29 7.10
N PHE A 107 -15.61 -12.52 6.46
CA PHE A 107 -16.51 -13.04 5.44
C PHE A 107 -15.73 -13.59 4.24
N CYS A 108 -14.75 -12.86 3.71
CA CYS A 108 -13.92 -13.32 2.60
C CYS A 108 -13.13 -14.60 2.95
N PHE A 109 -12.50 -14.66 4.12
CA PHE A 109 -11.76 -15.84 4.57
C PHE A 109 -12.67 -17.05 4.73
N SER A 110 -13.87 -16.87 5.29
CA SER A 110 -14.83 -17.97 5.46
C SER A 110 -15.39 -18.48 4.14
N THR A 111 -15.58 -17.60 3.16
CA THR A 111 -16.27 -17.90 1.90
C THR A 111 -15.32 -18.47 0.84
N PHE A 112 -14.09 -17.96 0.76
CA PHE A 112 -13.17 -18.27 -0.35
C PHE A 112 -11.87 -18.93 0.11
N GLY A 113 -11.57 -18.90 1.41
CA GLY A 113 -10.28 -19.35 1.94
C GLY A 113 -10.08 -20.87 1.92
N ASP A 114 -11.08 -21.66 1.53
CA ASP A 114 -10.91 -23.08 1.23
C ASP A 114 -10.06 -23.31 -0.04
N ARG A 115 -10.03 -22.32 -0.95
CA ARG A 115 -9.32 -22.37 -2.24
C ARG A 115 -8.24 -21.30 -2.39
N VAL A 116 -8.35 -20.18 -1.68
CA VAL A 116 -7.36 -19.09 -1.72
C VAL A 116 -6.21 -19.36 -0.74
N GLN A 117 -5.00 -19.48 -1.26
CA GLN A 117 -3.80 -19.78 -0.47
C GLN A 117 -2.98 -18.53 -0.06
N LYS A 118 -3.18 -17.40 -0.74
CA LYS A 118 -2.43 -16.17 -0.48
C LYS A 118 -3.36 -14.97 -0.40
N TRP A 119 -3.36 -14.30 0.74
CA TRP A 119 -4.18 -13.13 1.04
C TRP A 119 -3.30 -11.89 1.21
N VAL A 120 -3.57 -10.84 0.43
CA VAL A 120 -3.09 -9.48 0.70
C VAL A 120 -4.21 -8.73 1.40
N THR A 121 -3.97 -8.15 2.57
CA THR A 121 -4.99 -7.34 3.24
C THR A 121 -5.27 -6.06 2.45
N ILE A 122 -4.25 -5.24 2.24
CA ILE A 122 -4.38 -3.90 1.66
C ILE A 122 -3.27 -3.72 0.63
N ASN A 123 -3.64 -3.24 -0.56
CA ASN A 123 -2.69 -2.81 -1.58
C ASN A 123 -2.24 -1.37 -1.35
N GLU A 124 -0.93 -1.15 -1.33
CA GLU A 124 -0.26 0.16 -1.31
C GLU A 124 -0.92 1.21 -0.40
N PRO A 125 -1.02 0.96 0.92
CA PRO A 125 -1.70 1.89 1.82
C PRO A 125 -1.05 3.27 1.78
N ASN A 126 0.27 3.34 1.60
CA ASN A 126 1.04 4.57 1.47
C ASN A 126 0.65 5.35 0.21
N SER A 127 0.60 4.69 -0.95
CA SER A 127 0.22 5.31 -2.23
C SER A 127 -1.22 5.84 -2.19
N TYR A 128 -2.16 5.03 -1.69
CA TYR A 128 -3.55 5.46 -1.53
C TYR A 128 -3.65 6.68 -0.64
N THR A 129 -3.04 6.61 0.54
CA THR A 129 -3.16 7.65 1.56
C THR A 129 -2.61 8.99 1.06
N MET A 130 -1.43 9.00 0.44
CA MET A 130 -0.87 10.21 -0.16
C MET A 130 -1.79 10.80 -1.24
N ASN A 131 -2.28 9.96 -2.15
CA ASN A 131 -3.09 10.46 -3.27
C ASN A 131 -4.51 10.87 -2.84
N ALA A 132 -5.08 10.24 -1.81
CA ALA A 132 -6.46 10.46 -1.39
C ALA A 132 -6.61 11.55 -0.30
N TYR A 133 -5.60 11.73 0.57
CA TYR A 133 -5.67 12.60 1.76
C TYR A 133 -4.55 13.65 1.86
N ASP A 134 -3.55 13.65 0.96
CA ASP A 134 -2.54 14.72 0.87
C ASP A 134 -2.66 15.49 -0.45
N PHE A 135 -2.65 14.78 -1.58
CA PHE A 135 -2.78 15.41 -2.91
C PHE A 135 -4.23 15.60 -3.37
N GLY A 136 -5.20 14.88 -2.78
CA GLY A 136 -6.60 14.91 -3.17
C GLY A 136 -6.89 14.48 -4.62
N LYS A 137 -6.04 13.62 -5.20
CA LYS A 137 -6.18 13.12 -6.58
C LYS A 137 -6.99 11.83 -6.67
N PHE A 138 -7.00 11.01 -5.62
CA PHE A 138 -7.81 9.80 -5.53
C PHE A 138 -9.02 10.07 -4.65
N ALA A 139 -10.12 9.33 -4.83
CA ALA A 139 -11.25 9.38 -3.92
C ALA A 139 -10.80 9.07 -2.48
N PRO A 140 -11.30 9.79 -1.45
CA PRO A 140 -12.37 10.79 -1.49
C PRO A 140 -11.94 12.21 -1.92
N GLY A 141 -10.68 12.44 -2.28
CA GLY A 141 -10.22 13.70 -2.86
C GLY A 141 -9.97 14.80 -1.82
N ARG A 142 -9.46 14.42 -0.64
CA ARG A 142 -9.23 15.31 0.49
C ARG A 142 -7.81 15.85 0.49
N CYS A 143 -7.67 17.15 0.76
CA CYS A 143 -6.40 17.83 0.95
C CYS A 143 -6.62 19.23 1.53
N SER A 144 -5.57 19.86 2.08
CA SER A 144 -5.67 21.22 2.64
C SER A 144 -6.04 22.29 1.61
N SER A 145 -5.80 22.06 0.32
CA SER A 145 -6.17 22.94 -0.79
C SER A 145 -7.41 22.47 -1.57
N CYS A 146 -8.07 21.42 -1.11
CA CYS A 146 -9.25 20.83 -1.74
C CYS A 146 -10.53 21.42 -1.14
N VAL A 147 -11.70 20.90 -1.53
CA VAL A 147 -12.99 21.30 -0.96
C VAL A 147 -13.06 20.99 0.55
N GLY A 148 -12.30 20.01 1.01
CA GLY A 148 -12.08 19.72 2.43
C GLY A 148 -10.89 18.78 2.63
N GLY A 149 -10.47 18.66 3.89
CA GLY A 149 -9.34 17.82 4.29
C GLY A 149 -8.24 18.59 4.99
N ASP A 150 -7.31 17.84 5.57
CA ASP A 150 -6.10 18.37 6.19
C ASP A 150 -4.92 17.45 5.86
N SER A 151 -4.15 17.87 4.86
CA SER A 151 -2.93 17.20 4.40
C SER A 151 -1.85 17.07 5.48
N SER A 152 -1.98 17.80 6.61
CA SER A 152 -1.06 17.75 7.73
C SER A 152 -1.37 16.61 8.71
N THR A 153 -2.62 16.16 8.82
CA THR A 153 -3.05 15.19 9.84
C THR A 153 -3.70 13.95 9.24
N GLU A 154 -4.60 14.12 8.27
CA GLU A 154 -5.41 13.04 7.71
C GLU A 154 -4.59 11.89 7.13
N PRO A 155 -3.48 12.12 6.38
CA PRO A 155 -2.64 11.02 5.92
C PRO A 155 -2.15 10.12 7.06
N TYR A 156 -1.78 10.70 8.20
CA TYR A 156 -1.28 9.91 9.33
C TYR A 156 -2.38 9.13 10.04
N VAL A 157 -3.58 9.70 10.13
CA VAL A 157 -4.77 8.99 10.67
C VAL A 157 -5.14 7.80 9.79
N VAL A 158 -5.22 8.01 8.47
CA VAL A 158 -5.58 6.96 7.51
C VAL A 158 -4.51 5.85 7.47
N GLY A 159 -3.23 6.22 7.42
CA GLY A 159 -2.14 5.25 7.48
C GLY A 159 -2.15 4.44 8.78
N HIS A 160 -2.53 5.05 9.90
CA HIS A 160 -2.70 4.38 11.19
C HIS A 160 -3.86 3.37 11.16
N HIS A 161 -5.04 3.77 10.69
CA HIS A 161 -6.18 2.86 10.58
C HIS A 161 -5.91 1.72 9.59
N PHE A 162 -5.20 1.95 8.48
CA PHE A 162 -4.78 0.86 7.61
C PHE A 162 -3.88 -0.17 8.30
N LEU A 163 -2.93 0.28 9.14
CA LEU A 163 -2.09 -0.63 9.91
C LEU A 163 -2.91 -1.45 10.92
N LEU A 164 -3.85 -0.81 11.62
CA LEU A 164 -4.73 -1.50 12.56
C LEU A 164 -5.68 -2.49 11.85
N SER A 165 -6.30 -2.08 10.73
CA SER A 165 -7.11 -2.95 9.87
C SER A 165 -6.32 -4.17 9.39
N HIS A 166 -5.08 -3.96 8.91
CA HIS A 166 -4.19 -5.04 8.49
C HIS A 166 -3.89 -6.00 9.64
N ALA A 167 -3.40 -5.49 10.77
CA ALA A 167 -2.96 -6.31 11.89
C ALA A 167 -4.14 -7.08 12.53
N ALA A 168 -5.31 -6.45 12.64
CA ALA A 168 -6.53 -7.11 13.13
C ALA A 168 -7.02 -8.23 12.19
N ALA A 169 -7.01 -8.00 10.86
CA ALA A 169 -7.37 -9.03 9.89
C ALA A 169 -6.37 -10.20 9.89
N VAL A 170 -5.08 -9.93 10.06
CA VAL A 170 -4.04 -10.97 10.19
C VAL A 170 -4.25 -11.79 11.45
N LYS A 171 -4.45 -11.12 12.60
CA LYS A 171 -4.74 -11.80 13.87
C LYS A 171 -5.94 -12.74 13.73
N LEU A 172 -7.04 -12.24 13.17
CA LEU A 172 -8.24 -13.04 12.88
C LEU A 172 -7.93 -14.24 11.97
N TYR A 173 -7.20 -14.02 10.87
CA TYR A 173 -6.84 -15.09 9.94
C TYR A 173 -6.04 -16.21 10.63
N ARG A 174 -5.02 -15.83 11.40
CA ARG A 174 -4.15 -16.77 12.14
C ARG A 174 -4.94 -17.58 13.16
N GLU A 175 -5.81 -16.92 13.92
CA GLU A 175 -6.57 -17.56 15.01
C GLU A 175 -7.68 -18.49 14.48
N LYS A 176 -8.38 -18.10 13.41
CA LYS A 176 -9.62 -18.79 12.97
C LYS A 176 -9.46 -19.64 11.69
N TYR A 177 -8.48 -19.34 10.85
CA TYR A 177 -8.43 -19.87 9.48
C TYR A 177 -7.11 -20.54 9.10
N GLN A 178 -5.97 -20.01 9.52
CA GLN A 178 -4.68 -20.43 8.98
C GLN A 178 -4.38 -21.91 9.24
N ALA A 179 -4.68 -22.43 10.43
CA ALA A 179 -4.44 -23.84 10.75
C ALA A 179 -5.18 -24.82 9.81
N ARG A 180 -6.40 -24.47 9.38
CA ARG A 180 -7.23 -25.31 8.51
C ARG A 180 -7.01 -25.04 7.03
N GLN A 181 -6.87 -23.76 6.64
CA GLN A 181 -6.74 -23.33 5.25
C GLN A 181 -5.29 -23.39 4.74
N LYS A 182 -4.30 -23.37 5.65
CA LYS A 182 -2.86 -23.43 5.35
C LYS A 182 -2.39 -22.36 4.36
N GLY A 183 -3.10 -21.23 4.29
CA GLY A 183 -2.72 -20.08 3.49
C GLY A 183 -1.73 -19.17 4.21
N GLY A 184 -1.16 -18.23 3.45
CA GLY A 184 -0.38 -17.12 3.98
C GLY A 184 -1.12 -15.80 3.83
N ILE A 185 -0.91 -14.88 4.77
CA ILE A 185 -1.46 -13.53 4.72
C ILE A 185 -0.35 -12.47 4.82
N GLY A 186 -0.51 -11.37 4.11
CA GLY A 186 0.48 -10.30 4.04
C GLY A 186 -0.13 -8.97 3.63
N ILE A 187 0.74 -7.99 3.42
CA ILE A 187 0.38 -6.66 2.89
C ILE A 187 1.25 -6.36 1.68
N THR A 188 0.75 -5.55 0.76
CA THR A 188 1.53 -5.10 -0.40
C THR A 188 1.84 -3.62 -0.27
N ILE A 189 3.12 -3.26 -0.32
CA ILE A 189 3.58 -1.87 -0.14
C ILE A 189 4.17 -1.35 -1.45
N ALA A 190 3.78 -0.14 -1.85
CA ALA A 190 4.46 0.57 -2.93
C ALA A 190 5.82 1.03 -2.42
N THR A 191 6.89 0.78 -3.17
CA THR A 191 8.20 1.28 -2.80
C THR A 191 9.00 1.74 -4.00
N HIS A 192 9.77 2.79 -3.78
CA HIS A 192 10.81 3.25 -4.69
C HIS A 192 12.15 3.06 -4.01
N TRP A 193 13.19 2.93 -4.83
CA TRP A 193 14.54 3.07 -4.32
C TRP A 193 14.95 4.55 -4.26
N PHE A 194 15.65 4.94 -3.20
CA PHE A 194 16.10 6.32 -3.00
C PHE A 194 17.62 6.35 -2.91
N GLU A 195 18.25 6.93 -3.94
CA GLU A 195 19.69 7.18 -3.93
C GLU A 195 20.01 8.61 -3.50
N PRO A 196 21.09 8.86 -2.74
CA PRO A 196 21.49 10.21 -2.44
C PRO A 196 21.90 10.94 -3.72
N LYS A 197 21.37 12.14 -3.94
CA LYS A 197 21.70 12.96 -5.11
C LYS A 197 23.20 13.24 -5.21
N TYR A 198 23.84 13.51 -4.08
CA TYR A 198 25.29 13.62 -3.98
C TYR A 198 25.83 12.59 -2.99
N ARG A 199 26.51 11.55 -3.49
CA ARG A 199 27.05 10.46 -2.66
C ARG A 199 28.03 10.93 -1.59
N THR A 200 28.75 12.02 -1.85
CA THR A 200 29.77 12.57 -0.93
C THR A 200 29.20 13.55 0.10
N LEU A 201 27.94 13.98 -0.02
CA LEU A 201 27.32 14.89 0.93
C LEU A 201 26.49 14.09 1.97
N PRO A 202 26.85 14.15 3.27
CA PRO A 202 26.08 13.47 4.31
C PRO A 202 24.60 13.88 4.34
N SER A 203 24.28 15.14 4.02
CA SER A 203 22.89 15.64 3.98
C SER A 203 22.03 14.90 2.96
N SER A 204 22.58 14.58 1.78
CA SER A 204 21.88 13.83 0.73
C SER A 204 21.67 12.37 1.15
N GLN A 205 22.63 11.75 1.84
CA GLN A 205 22.50 10.38 2.37
C GLN A 205 21.40 10.28 3.42
N VAL A 206 21.33 11.25 4.34
CA VAL A 206 20.26 11.31 5.33
C VAL A 206 18.91 11.57 4.64
N ALA A 207 18.86 12.44 3.63
CA ALA A 207 17.63 12.69 2.87
C ALA A 207 17.09 11.44 2.16
N ALA A 208 17.96 10.63 1.55
CA ALA A 208 17.58 9.35 0.96
C ALA A 208 17.01 8.38 2.01
N SER A 209 17.63 8.31 3.20
CA SER A 209 17.12 7.48 4.29
C SER A 209 15.75 7.97 4.79
N ARG A 210 15.55 9.29 4.94
CA ARG A 210 14.25 9.85 5.31
C ARG A 210 13.18 9.58 4.25
N ALA A 211 13.51 9.70 2.97
CA ALA A 211 12.56 9.40 1.89
C ALA A 211 12.10 7.93 1.94
N LEU A 212 13.04 7.01 2.20
CA LEU A 212 12.71 5.59 2.38
C LEU A 212 11.85 5.36 3.64
N ASP A 213 12.19 6.00 4.76
CA ASP A 213 11.41 5.90 6.00
C ASP A 213 9.97 6.41 5.81
N PHE A 214 9.79 7.55 5.14
CA PHE A 214 8.45 8.10 4.91
C PHE A 214 7.64 7.29 3.89
N LEU A 215 8.25 6.72 2.85
CA LEU A 215 7.49 5.93 1.87
C LEU A 215 7.25 4.48 2.31
N PHE A 216 8.33 3.77 2.65
CA PHE A 216 8.31 2.33 2.93
C PHE A 216 8.28 2.04 4.43
N GLY A 217 9.19 2.69 5.17
CA GLY A 217 9.32 2.49 6.63
C GLY A 217 8.05 2.86 7.39
N TRP A 218 7.26 3.81 6.88
CA TRP A 218 6.03 4.28 7.51
C TRP A 218 5.05 3.15 7.83
N LEU A 219 4.98 2.14 6.96
CA LEU A 219 4.08 1.00 7.13
C LEU A 219 4.82 -0.26 7.57
N VAL A 220 6.04 -0.48 7.06
CA VAL A 220 6.77 -1.72 7.34
C VAL A 220 7.43 -1.69 8.72
N HIS A 221 7.91 -0.53 9.20
CA HIS A 221 8.54 -0.45 10.52
C HIS A 221 7.56 -0.76 11.66
N PRO A 222 6.29 -0.29 11.66
CA PRO A 222 5.28 -0.77 12.60
C PRO A 222 5.03 -2.27 12.54
N ILE A 223 4.95 -2.86 11.34
CA ILE A 223 4.74 -4.30 11.18
C ILE A 223 5.93 -5.11 11.72
N THR A 224 7.16 -4.63 11.57
CA THR A 224 8.34 -5.35 12.12
C THR A 224 8.50 -5.10 13.62
N TYR A 225 8.48 -3.85 14.05
CA TYR A 225 8.96 -3.43 15.37
C TYR A 225 7.86 -2.87 16.29
N GLY A 226 6.62 -2.74 15.80
CA GLY A 226 5.47 -2.26 16.57
C GLY A 226 5.40 -0.75 16.81
N ASP A 227 6.23 0.06 16.13
CA ASP A 227 6.13 1.51 16.16
C ASP A 227 6.64 2.12 14.84
N TYR A 228 6.33 3.39 14.57
CA TYR A 228 6.82 4.10 13.39
C TYR A 228 8.34 4.37 13.44
N PRO A 229 8.99 4.66 12.29
CA PRO A 229 10.39 5.04 12.26
C PRO A 229 10.70 6.24 13.17
N LYS A 230 11.86 6.22 13.83
CA LYS A 230 12.31 7.32 14.71
C LYS A 230 12.38 8.67 13.97
N SER A 231 12.79 8.65 12.70
CA SER A 231 12.81 9.82 11.84
C SER A 231 11.42 10.46 11.73
N MET A 232 10.40 9.69 11.38
CA MET A 232 9.01 10.15 11.32
C MET A 232 8.52 10.66 12.67
N ARG A 233 8.72 9.92 13.76
CA ARG A 233 8.35 10.35 15.12
C ARG A 233 8.94 11.72 15.47
N SER A 234 10.21 11.96 15.13
CA SER A 234 10.89 13.21 15.43
C SER A 234 10.44 14.39 14.56
N MET A 235 10.06 14.13 13.31
CA MET A 235 9.76 15.18 12.32
C MET A 235 8.27 15.55 12.30
N VAL A 236 7.40 14.57 12.48
CA VAL A 236 5.94 14.76 12.41
C VAL A 236 5.38 15.18 13.78
N GLY A 237 5.94 14.66 14.87
CA GLY A 237 5.51 14.97 16.23
C GLY A 237 4.10 14.44 16.52
N ASP A 238 3.27 15.28 17.15
CA ASP A 238 1.94 14.89 17.66
C ASP A 238 0.91 14.59 16.57
N ARG A 239 1.17 14.98 15.31
CA ARG A 239 0.32 14.61 14.17
C ARG A 239 0.42 13.13 13.81
N LEU A 240 1.47 12.44 14.24
CA LEU A 240 1.64 11.00 14.02
C LEU A 240 1.03 10.22 15.18
N PRO A 241 -0.06 9.45 14.97
CA PRO A 241 -0.73 8.72 16.04
C PRO A 241 0.20 7.77 16.80
N ARG A 242 -0.15 7.45 18.05
CA ARG A 242 0.60 6.49 18.88
C ARG A 242 -0.17 5.19 18.95
N PHE A 243 0.55 4.08 18.78
CA PHE A 243 -0.01 2.77 19.08
C PHE A 243 -0.10 2.59 20.59
N THR A 244 -1.19 2.00 21.05
CA THR A 244 -1.27 1.38 22.37
C THR A 244 -0.31 0.19 22.44
N ARG A 245 -0.11 -0.35 23.65
CA ARG A 245 0.74 -1.52 23.82
C ARG A 245 0.16 -2.72 23.06
N GLU A 246 -1.14 -2.90 23.15
CA GLU A 246 -1.89 -3.99 22.53
C GLU A 246 -1.82 -3.90 20.99
N GLU A 247 -1.97 -2.70 20.42
CA GLU A 247 -1.83 -2.47 18.98
C GLU A 247 -0.40 -2.71 18.50
N SER A 248 0.60 -2.25 19.26
CA SER A 248 2.02 -2.48 18.97
C SER A 248 2.36 -3.97 18.96
N GLU A 249 1.86 -4.73 19.93
CA GLU A 249 2.03 -6.19 20.00
C GLU A 249 1.30 -6.91 18.87
N MET A 250 0.11 -6.44 18.48
CA MET A 250 -0.65 -7.00 17.36
C MET A 250 0.01 -6.78 16.00
N LEU A 251 0.70 -5.65 15.82
CA LEU A 251 1.42 -5.30 14.59
C LEU A 251 2.70 -6.11 14.38
N LYS A 252 3.46 -6.38 15.45
CA LYS A 252 4.75 -7.07 15.35
C LYS A 252 4.62 -8.44 14.69
N GLY A 253 5.27 -8.60 13.55
CA GLY A 253 5.25 -9.83 12.76
C GLY A 253 3.89 -10.16 12.17
N SER A 254 3.01 -9.18 11.95
CA SER A 254 1.67 -9.37 11.35
C SER A 254 1.69 -9.70 9.86
N ILE A 255 2.69 -10.44 9.38
CA ILE A 255 2.81 -10.88 7.99
C ILE A 255 3.42 -12.29 7.93
N ASP A 256 3.01 -13.07 6.93
CA ASP A 256 3.69 -14.29 6.51
C ASP A 256 4.54 -14.05 5.25
N PHE A 257 4.24 -12.98 4.52
CA PHE A 257 5.01 -12.49 3.38
C PHE A 257 4.76 -10.98 3.19
N LEU A 258 5.69 -10.32 2.50
CA LEU A 258 5.58 -8.92 2.10
C LEU A 258 5.48 -8.84 0.56
N GLY A 259 4.41 -8.23 0.06
CA GLY A 259 4.31 -7.85 -1.35
C GLY A 259 4.99 -6.50 -1.57
N LEU A 260 5.81 -6.39 -2.61
CA LEU A 260 6.44 -5.13 -3.02
C LEU A 260 6.00 -4.78 -4.43
N ASN A 261 5.31 -3.65 -4.55
CA ASN A 261 5.06 -3.02 -5.84
C ASN A 261 6.19 -2.03 -6.10
N TYR A 262 7.08 -2.37 -7.04
CA TYR A 262 8.25 -1.59 -7.38
C TYR A 262 8.18 -1.13 -8.83
N TYR A 263 8.34 0.18 -9.04
CA TYR A 263 8.24 0.78 -10.37
C TYR A 263 9.49 1.57 -10.77
N THR A 264 10.10 2.30 -9.84
CA THR A 264 11.18 3.25 -10.17
C THR A 264 12.10 3.55 -8.98
N MET A 265 13.14 4.33 -9.24
CA MET A 265 14.03 4.93 -8.26
C MET A 265 14.04 6.46 -8.37
N ASN A 266 14.42 7.15 -7.29
CA ASN A 266 14.59 8.60 -7.26
C ASN A 266 15.91 8.98 -6.59
N TYR A 267 16.50 10.08 -7.03
CA TYR A 267 17.54 10.75 -6.26
C TYR A 267 16.90 11.63 -5.19
N ALA A 268 17.43 11.59 -3.97
CA ALA A 268 16.98 12.38 -2.84
C ALA A 268 18.03 13.41 -2.42
N GLU A 269 17.59 14.64 -2.19
CA GLU A 269 18.39 15.72 -1.63
C GLU A 269 17.68 16.36 -0.43
N ASN A 270 18.44 16.90 0.51
CA ASN A 270 17.87 17.63 1.63
C ASN A 270 17.15 18.88 1.15
N THR A 271 15.94 19.15 1.67
CA THR A 271 15.20 20.37 1.30
C THR A 271 16.04 21.62 1.59
N PRO A 272 16.30 22.49 0.59
CA PRO A 272 17.04 23.74 0.79
C PRO A 272 16.36 24.65 1.82
N PRO A 273 17.12 25.43 2.61
CA PRO A 273 16.57 26.31 3.64
C PRO A 273 15.50 27.28 3.13
N GLN A 274 15.60 27.74 1.88
CA GLN A 274 14.65 28.66 1.25
C GLN A 274 13.28 28.00 1.03
N LEU A 275 13.26 26.72 0.62
CA LEU A 275 12.03 25.93 0.48
C LEU A 275 11.50 25.50 1.84
N LEU A 276 12.39 25.28 2.81
CA LEU A 276 12.00 24.97 4.18
C LEU A 276 11.24 26.14 4.81
N ALA A 277 11.76 27.37 4.68
CA ALA A 277 11.14 28.58 5.21
C ALA A 277 9.72 28.79 4.65
N ALA A 278 9.50 28.52 3.36
CA ALA A 278 8.18 28.59 2.74
C ALA A 278 7.21 27.48 3.21
N ALA A 279 7.72 26.30 3.57
CA ALA A 279 6.92 25.17 4.05
C ALA A 279 6.61 25.24 5.56
N THR A 280 7.55 25.74 6.37
CA THR A 280 7.44 25.76 7.84
C THR A 280 6.58 26.89 8.40
N THR A 281 6.27 27.93 7.61
CA THR A 281 5.57 29.11 8.13
C THR A 281 4.07 29.13 7.87
N THR A 282 3.52 28.29 6.98
CA THR A 282 2.09 28.44 6.62
C THR A 282 1.24 27.18 6.52
N ASN A 283 1.74 25.98 6.16
CA ASN A 283 0.92 24.74 6.22
C ASN A 283 1.79 23.46 6.12
N PRO A 284 2.02 22.71 7.22
CA PRO A 284 2.68 21.39 7.14
C PRO A 284 1.84 20.40 6.32
N SER A 285 2.48 19.42 5.69
CA SER A 285 1.80 18.31 5.01
C SER A 285 2.65 17.04 5.04
N TYR A 286 2.02 15.88 4.84
CA TYR A 286 2.76 14.62 4.71
C TYR A 286 3.90 14.73 3.69
N SER A 287 3.63 15.27 2.49
CA SER A 287 4.63 15.40 1.41
C SER A 287 5.82 16.29 1.76
N THR A 288 5.69 17.21 2.72
CA THR A 288 6.77 18.13 3.11
C THR A 288 7.54 17.65 4.34
N ASP A 289 6.96 16.74 5.14
CA ASP A 289 7.51 16.31 6.43
C ASP A 289 8.83 15.53 6.32
N SER A 290 9.04 14.80 5.21
CA SER A 290 10.30 14.07 4.99
C SER A 290 11.52 14.99 4.82
N ARG A 291 11.29 16.27 4.51
CA ARG A 291 12.32 17.26 4.15
C ARG A 291 13.32 16.72 3.13
N ALA A 292 12.81 15.94 2.18
CA ALA A 292 13.57 15.39 1.07
C ALA A 292 12.94 15.84 -0.25
N VAL A 293 13.76 16.36 -1.15
CA VAL A 293 13.38 16.69 -2.52
C VAL A 293 13.79 15.54 -3.41
N LEU A 294 12.84 15.03 -4.19
CA LEU A 294 13.04 13.90 -5.09
C LEU A 294 13.26 14.39 -6.53
N SER A 295 14.17 13.75 -7.26
CA SER A 295 14.39 14.01 -8.69
C SER A 295 14.74 12.75 -9.45
N SER A 296 14.31 12.66 -10.71
CA SER A 296 14.70 11.59 -11.64
C SER A 296 16.07 11.80 -12.29
N THR A 297 16.69 12.97 -12.11
CA THR A 297 17.98 13.33 -12.73
C THR A 297 19.12 13.38 -11.71
N TYR A 298 20.21 12.69 -12.04
CA TYR A 298 21.50 12.83 -11.35
C TYR A 298 22.20 14.11 -11.84
N ILE A 299 22.60 14.99 -10.94
CA ILE A 299 23.48 16.11 -11.30
C ILE A 299 24.88 15.71 -10.88
N ALA A 300 25.66 15.19 -11.84
CA ALA A 300 27.10 15.05 -11.65
C ALA A 300 27.70 16.46 -11.48
N GLY A 301 28.31 16.72 -10.32
CA GLY A 301 29.26 17.83 -10.23
C GLY A 301 30.36 17.64 -11.28
N ALA A 302 30.88 18.75 -11.83
CA ALA A 302 31.91 18.73 -12.86
C ALA A 302 33.06 17.78 -12.48
N GLY A 303 33.11 16.60 -13.12
CA GLY A 303 34.13 15.58 -12.87
C GLY A 303 33.68 14.12 -12.69
N ALA A 304 32.38 13.78 -12.77
CA ALA A 304 31.96 12.37 -12.72
C ALA A 304 31.54 11.84 -14.09
N ASP A 305 32.55 11.46 -14.88
CA ASP A 305 32.40 10.61 -16.05
C ASP A 305 32.30 9.12 -15.59
N ARG A 306 31.49 8.32 -16.30
CA ARG A 306 31.18 6.88 -16.09
C ARG A 306 30.11 6.48 -15.06
N PHE A 307 28.86 6.79 -15.38
CA PHE A 307 27.74 5.88 -15.02
C PHE A 307 26.61 5.89 -16.07
N LEU A 308 26.52 6.98 -16.86
CA LEU A 308 25.44 7.17 -17.83
C LEU A 308 25.52 6.31 -19.10
N SER A 309 26.60 5.53 -19.32
CA SER A 309 26.65 4.60 -20.47
C SER A 309 25.99 3.23 -20.22
N ARG A 310 25.41 2.99 -19.03
CA ARG A 310 24.65 1.75 -18.73
C ARG A 310 23.14 1.93 -18.61
N CYS A 311 22.62 3.16 -18.75
CA CYS A 311 21.19 3.44 -18.62
C CYS A 311 20.52 3.93 -19.91
N HIS A 312 21.12 3.65 -21.08
CA HIS A 312 20.40 3.76 -22.35
C HIS A 312 20.09 2.33 -22.81
N TYR A 313 18.82 1.94 -22.62
CA TYR A 313 18.26 0.61 -22.89
C TYR A 313 18.88 -0.55 -22.10
N CYS A 314 18.41 -0.82 -20.89
CA CYS A 314 18.57 -2.13 -20.23
C CYS A 314 17.51 -2.22 -19.12
N LEU A 315 16.59 -3.18 -19.19
CA LEU A 315 16.76 -4.44 -18.44
C LEU A 315 17.45 -4.14 -17.11
N VAL A 316 16.64 -3.77 -16.11
CA VAL A 316 17.06 -3.92 -14.73
C VAL A 316 17.41 -5.39 -14.59
N GLU A 317 18.70 -5.72 -14.49
CA GLU A 317 19.12 -7.09 -14.28
C GLU A 317 18.41 -7.61 -13.04
N VAL A 318 17.88 -8.84 -13.10
CA VAL A 318 17.19 -9.49 -11.98
C VAL A 318 18.03 -9.43 -10.69
N CYS A 319 19.36 -9.31 -10.80
CA CYS A 319 20.29 -9.10 -9.69
C CYS A 319 20.16 -7.74 -8.96
N ASP A 320 19.88 -6.63 -9.66
CA ASP A 320 19.74 -5.30 -9.04
C ASP A 320 18.40 -5.18 -8.31
N ILE A 321 17.33 -5.79 -8.87
CA ILE A 321 16.05 -5.96 -8.17
C ILE A 321 16.28 -6.85 -6.94
N LEU A 322 16.98 -7.99 -7.08
CA LEU A 322 17.27 -8.85 -5.93
C LEU A 322 18.10 -8.12 -4.86
N TYR A 323 19.05 -7.26 -5.23
CA TYR A 323 19.86 -6.50 -4.28
C TYR A 323 19.05 -5.40 -3.58
N ILE A 324 18.17 -4.69 -4.29
CA ILE A 324 17.24 -3.73 -3.69
C ILE A 324 16.26 -4.44 -2.76
N TYR A 325 15.71 -5.58 -3.19
CA TYR A 325 14.83 -6.42 -2.36
C TYR A 325 15.57 -6.94 -1.12
N ILE A 326 16.77 -7.49 -1.28
CA ILE A 326 17.60 -8.00 -0.17
C ILE A 326 17.98 -6.85 0.76
N TYR A 327 18.38 -5.67 0.27
CA TYR A 327 18.78 -4.56 1.12
C TYR A 327 17.60 -3.93 1.87
N ILE A 328 16.43 -3.81 1.20
CA ILE A 328 15.17 -3.41 1.84
C ILE A 328 14.74 -4.46 2.87
N LEU A 329 14.84 -5.75 2.57
CA LEU A 329 14.51 -6.82 3.52
C LEU A 329 15.51 -6.86 4.70
N MET A 330 16.82 -6.73 4.44
CA MET A 330 17.88 -6.77 5.46
C MET A 330 17.83 -5.58 6.42
N LYS A 331 17.38 -4.39 6.00
CA LYS A 331 17.20 -3.26 6.92
C LYS A 331 15.99 -3.40 7.85
N PHE A 332 15.03 -4.27 7.54
CA PHE A 332 13.72 -4.29 8.19
C PHE A 332 13.28 -5.69 8.68
N ILE A 333 14.14 -6.72 8.63
CA ILE A 333 13.86 -8.10 9.08
C ILE A 333 14.84 -8.60 10.17
N ASP A 334 15.86 -7.81 10.56
CA ASP A 334 16.78 -8.18 11.65
C ASP A 334 16.23 -7.92 13.06
#